data_AF-A0A6I2WH92-F1
#
_entry.id   AF-A0A6I2WH92-F1
#
_cell.length_a   1.000
_cell.length_b   1.000
_cell.length_c   1.000
_cell.angle_alpha   90.00
_cell.angle_beta   90.00
_cell.angle_gamma   90.00
#
_symmetry.space_group_name_H-M   'P 1'
#
loop_
_entity.id
_entity.type
_entity.pdbx_description
1 polymer ?
#
loop_
_entity_poly.entity_id
_entity_poly.type
_entity_poly.pdbx_seq_one_letter_code
_entity_poly.pdbx_strand_id
1 'polypeptide(L)'
;MTYPKVDPQPNFPAVENETLAFWASDGTFQASIDQRDAGTNGANEYVFYDGPPFANGLPHYGHLLTGFVKDAVPRYQTMQGKRVERR
;
A
#
# COMPACT_ATOMS: atom_id res chain seq x y z
N MET A 1 27.24 -13.05 10.73
CA MET A 1 26.78 -11.80 10.08
C MET A 1 26.67 -10.74 11.15
N THR A 2 27.36 -9.61 10.99
CA THR A 2 27.23 -8.47 11.92
C THR A 2 26.06 -7.62 11.44
N TYR A 3 25.12 -7.32 12.34
CA TYR A 3 23.99 -6.44 12.02
C TYR A 3 24.52 -5.05 11.64
N PRO A 4 23.99 -4.39 10.60
CA PRO A 4 24.42 -3.05 10.24
C PRO A 4 24.17 -2.09 11.41
N LYS A 5 25.14 -1.21 11.67
CA LYS A 5 24.94 -0.10 12.62
C LYS A 5 23.95 0.87 12.00
N VAL A 6 22.88 1.16 12.72
CA VAL A 6 21.84 2.12 12.31
C VAL A 6 21.96 3.40 13.14
N ASP A 7 21.64 4.54 12.52
CA ASP A 7 21.56 5.82 13.21
C ASP A 7 20.35 5.80 14.17
N PRO A 8 20.52 6.12 15.47
CA PRO A 8 19.40 6.23 16.40
C PRO A 8 18.43 7.38 16.06
N GLN A 9 18.81 8.33 15.20
CA GLN A 9 17.98 9.44 14.74
C GLN A 9 17.86 9.47 13.21
N PRO A 10 17.11 8.53 12.62
CA PRO A 10 16.96 8.48 11.17
C PRO A 10 16.15 9.67 10.64
N ASN A 11 16.51 10.15 9.45
CA ASN A 11 15.72 11.12 8.70
C ASN A 11 14.56 10.40 8.00
N PHE A 12 13.41 10.30 8.66
CA PHE A 12 12.24 9.58 8.12
C PHE A 12 11.77 10.10 6.76
N PRO A 13 11.64 11.43 6.51
CA PRO A 13 11.29 11.91 5.18
C PRO A 13 12.23 11.44 4.07
N ALA A 14 13.54 11.35 4.33
CA ALA A 14 14.49 10.83 3.35
C ALA A 14 14.25 9.34 3.09
N VAL A 15 14.09 8.54 4.15
CA VAL A 15 13.81 7.09 4.05
C VAL A 15 12.50 6.81 3.32
N GLU A 16 11.46 7.60 3.58
CA GLU A 16 10.17 7.50 2.89
C GLU A 16 10.33 7.77 1.39
N ASN A 17 11.04 8.84 1.02
CA ASN A 17 11.29 9.16 -0.39
C ASN A 17 12.10 8.06 -1.10
N GLU A 18 13.12 7.51 -0.45
CA GLU A 18 13.91 6.39 -0.98
C GLU A 18 13.03 5.14 -1.19
N THR A 19 12.17 4.83 -0.21
CA THR A 19 11.24 3.70 -0.29
C THR A 19 10.22 3.88 -1.42
N LEU A 20 9.66 5.09 -1.57
CA LEU A 20 8.73 5.41 -2.66
C LEU A 20 9.41 5.29 -4.04
N ALA A 21 10.64 5.80 -4.17
CA ALA A 21 11.42 5.68 -5.40
C ALA A 21 11.71 4.21 -5.74
N PHE A 22 12.09 3.41 -4.74
CA PHE A 22 12.29 1.97 -4.90
C PHE A 22 11.02 1.29 -5.41
N TRP A 23 9.88 1.45 -4.73
CA TRP A 23 8.62 0.82 -5.15
C TRP A 23 8.18 1.22 -6.56
N ALA A 24 8.40 2.49 -6.94
CA ALA A 24 8.11 2.98 -8.27
C ALA A 24 9.00 2.31 -9.34
N SER A 25 10.30 2.18 -9.06
CA SER A 25 11.26 1.58 -10.00
C SER A 25 11.09 0.06 -10.14
N ASP A 26 10.77 -0.63 -9.05
CA ASP A 26 10.57 -2.08 -8.98
C ASP A 26 9.18 -2.50 -9.50
N GLY A 27 8.23 -1.57 -9.57
CA GLY A 27 6.84 -1.90 -9.87
C GLY A 27 6.17 -2.74 -8.77
N THR A 28 6.62 -2.58 -7.51
CA THR A 28 6.24 -3.44 -6.37
C THR A 28 4.73 -3.59 -6.20
N PHE A 29 3.96 -2.52 -6.41
CA PHE A 29 2.50 -2.58 -6.30
C PHE A 29 1.88 -3.49 -7.37
N GLN A 30 2.28 -3.32 -8.63
CA GLN A 30 1.78 -4.14 -9.73
C GLN A 30 2.21 -5.61 -9.55
N ALA A 31 3.47 -5.83 -9.18
CA ALA A 31 3.98 -7.16 -8.86
C ALA A 31 3.18 -7.84 -7.73
N SER A 32 2.76 -7.09 -6.71
CA SER A 32 1.95 -7.63 -5.62
C SER A 32 0.57 -8.13 -6.08
N ILE A 33 0.01 -7.53 -7.14
CA ILE A 33 -1.24 -7.97 -7.76
C ILE A 33 -0.98 -9.18 -8.66
N ASP A 34 0.01 -9.08 -9.54
CA ASP A 34 0.28 -10.09 -10.58
C ASP A 34 0.72 -11.44 -10.01
N GLN A 35 1.37 -11.45 -8.84
CA GLN A 35 1.76 -12.67 -8.14
C GLN A 35 0.58 -13.47 -7.56
N ARG A 36 -0.65 -12.95 -7.66
CA ARG A 36 -1.85 -13.57 -7.07
C ARG A 36 -2.94 -13.69 -8.12
N ASP A 37 -3.27 -14.93 -8.49
CA ASP A 37 -4.36 -15.22 -9.42
C ASP A 37 -5.72 -14.87 -8.79
N ALA A 38 -6.65 -14.39 -9.62
CA ALA A 38 -8.00 -14.04 -9.20
C ALA A 38 -8.85 -15.28 -8.83
N GLY A 39 -8.43 -16.46 -9.27
CA GLY A 39 -9.19 -17.70 -9.18
C GLY A 39 -10.38 -17.74 -10.14
N THR A 40 -11.01 -18.90 -10.24
CA THR A 40 -12.22 -19.08 -11.04
C THR A 40 -13.30 -18.08 -10.61
N ASN A 41 -13.81 -17.27 -11.55
CA ASN A 41 -14.83 -16.25 -11.31
C ASN A 41 -14.47 -15.25 -10.18
N GLY A 42 -13.18 -14.93 -10.00
CA GLY A 42 -12.74 -13.94 -8.99
C GLY A 42 -12.77 -14.45 -7.55
N ALA A 43 -12.81 -15.77 -7.32
CA ALA A 43 -12.91 -16.37 -5.98
C ALA A 43 -11.79 -15.97 -4.99
N ASN A 44 -10.65 -15.49 -5.48
CA ASN A 44 -9.52 -15.02 -4.68
C ASN A 44 -9.37 -13.49 -4.67
N GLU A 45 -10.27 -12.76 -5.31
CA GLU A 45 -10.28 -11.30 -5.28
C GLU A 45 -10.76 -10.79 -3.92
N TYR A 46 -10.14 -9.72 -3.46
CA TYR A 46 -10.63 -8.89 -2.37
C TYR A 46 -10.83 -7.47 -2.89
N VAL A 47 -12.10 -7.06 -2.98
CA VAL A 47 -12.47 -5.72 -3.45
C VAL A 47 -12.77 -4.85 -2.24
N PHE A 48 -11.95 -3.82 -2.04
CA PHE A 48 -12.21 -2.79 -1.03
C PHE A 48 -12.97 -1.63 -1.68
N TYR A 49 -14.20 -1.38 -1.23
CA TYR A 49 -14.99 -0.26 -1.73
C TYR A 49 -14.57 1.03 -1.02
N ASP A 50 -13.85 1.88 -1.72
CA ASP A 50 -13.62 3.25 -1.30
C ASP A 50 -14.69 4.19 -1.90
N GLY A 51 -15.35 4.96 -1.04
CA GLY A 51 -16.30 5.98 -1.49
C GLY A 51 -15.55 7.12 -2.21
N PRO A 52 -16.10 7.66 -3.31
CA PRO A 52 -15.42 8.72 -4.06
C PRO A 52 -15.20 9.93 -3.15
N PRO A 53 -13.96 10.47 -3.08
CA PRO A 53 -13.73 11.70 -2.35
C PRO A 53 -14.46 12.85 -3.03
N PHE A 54 -15.04 13.75 -2.23
CA PHE A 54 -15.54 15.02 -2.76
C PHE A 54 -14.34 15.93 -3.02
N ALA A 55 -14.19 16.41 -4.26
CA ALA A 55 -13.08 17.28 -4.67
C ALA A 55 -13.26 18.75 -4.22
N ASN A 56 -13.83 18.99 -3.04
CA ASN A 56 -14.19 20.32 -2.53
C ASN A 56 -13.34 20.72 -1.32
N GLY A 57 -12.02 20.86 -1.52
CA GLY A 57 -11.11 21.40 -0.51
C GLY A 57 -9.77 20.69 -0.47
N LEU A 58 -8.84 21.23 0.34
CA LEU A 58 -7.56 20.58 0.60
C LEU A 58 -7.74 19.40 1.58
N PRO A 59 -6.94 18.33 1.44
CA PRO A 59 -6.91 17.26 2.42
C PRO A 59 -6.61 17.78 3.84
N HIS A 60 -7.25 17.17 4.82
CA HIS A 60 -7.10 17.45 6.25
C HIS A 60 -6.97 16.15 7.04
N TYR A 61 -6.70 16.20 8.35
CA TYR A 61 -6.41 15.02 9.18
C TYR A 61 -7.42 13.85 9.05
N GLY A 62 -8.72 14.14 8.95
CA GLY A 62 -9.74 13.12 8.66
C GLY A 62 -9.52 12.31 7.37
N HIS A 63 -8.92 12.92 6.35
CA HIS A 63 -8.50 12.23 5.12
C HIS A 63 -7.33 11.27 5.37
N LEU A 64 -6.40 11.63 6.26
CA LEU A 64 -5.28 10.75 6.62
C LEU A 64 -5.79 9.51 7.35
N LEU A 65 -6.63 9.69 8.39
CA LEU A 65 -7.14 8.57 9.19
C LEU A 65 -7.88 7.55 8.32
N THR A 66 -8.78 8.03 7.47
CA THR A 66 -9.53 7.15 6.57
C THR A 66 -8.61 6.53 5.51
N GLY A 67 -7.67 7.30 4.96
CA GLY A 67 -6.64 6.81 4.03
C GLY A 67 -5.79 5.68 4.61
N PHE A 68 -5.38 5.77 5.88
CA PHE A 68 -4.62 4.71 6.56
C PHE A 68 -5.39 3.40 6.62
N VAL A 69 -6.67 3.43 7.01
CA VAL A 69 -7.49 2.21 7.06
C VAL A 69 -7.67 1.62 5.67
N LYS A 70 -7.91 2.48 4.67
CA LYS A 70 -8.09 2.11 3.26
C LYS A 70 -6.83 1.53 2.63
N ASP A 71 -5.63 1.76 3.18
CA ASP A 71 -4.39 1.15 2.72
C ASP A 71 -3.99 -0.09 3.54
N ALA A 72 -4.09 -0.01 4.87
CA ALA A 72 -3.65 -1.06 5.78
C ALA A 72 -4.44 -2.37 5.60
N VAL A 73 -5.78 -2.28 5.45
CA VAL A 73 -6.63 -3.47 5.29
C VAL A 73 -6.35 -4.19 3.96
N PRO A 74 -6.33 -3.52 2.79
CA PRO A 74 -5.88 -4.13 1.54
C PRO A 74 -4.47 -4.72 1.58
N ARG A 75 -3.50 -4.09 2.24
CA ARG A 75 -2.15 -4.65 2.39
C ARG A 75 -2.16 -5.94 3.21
N TYR A 76 -2.90 -5.96 4.32
CA TYR A 76 -3.07 -7.16 5.13
C TYR A 76 -3.68 -8.32 4.31
N GLN A 77 -4.73 -8.05 3.52
CA GLN A 77 -5.34 -9.07 2.66
C GLN A 77 -4.38 -9.58 1.58
N THR A 78 -3.54 -8.69 1.02
CA THR A 78 -2.46 -9.08 0.10
C THR A 78 -1.48 -10.04 0.79
N MET A 79 -1.09 -9.76 2.05
CA MET A 79 -0.24 -10.65 2.84
C MET A 79 -0.91 -12.00 3.16
N GLN A 80 -2.24 -12.04 3.24
CA GLN A 80 -3.04 -13.28 3.37
C GLN A 80 -3.24 -14.03 2.03
N GLY A 81 -2.61 -13.59 0.94
CA GLY A 81 -2.64 -14.25 -0.36
C GLY A 81 -3.81 -13.86 -1.28
N LYS A 82 -4.63 -12.88 -0.88
CA LYS A 82 -5.73 -12.37 -1.73
C LYS A 82 -5.20 -11.47 -2.83
N ARG A 83 -5.80 -11.57 -4.03
CA ARG A 83 -5.56 -10.61 -5.11
C ARG A 83 -6.34 -9.32 -4.78
N VAL A 84 -5.63 -8.21 -4.61
CA VAL A 84 -6.23 -6.93 -4.20
C VAL A 84 -5.96 -5.86 -5.23
N GLU A 85 -6.85 -5.73 -6.21
CA GLU A 85 -6.82 -4.65 -7.18
C GLU A 85 -7.44 -3.38 -6.58
N ARG A 86 -6.81 -2.21 -6.79
CA ARG A 86 -7.28 -0.92 -6.30
C ARG A 86 -7.45 0.00 -7.50
N ARG A 87 -8.66 0.53 -7.68
CA ARG A 87 -9.07 1.35 -8.83
C ARG A 87 -9.41 2.77 -8.39
#